data_AF-A0A545AH82-F1
#
_entry.id   AF-A0A545AH82-F1
#
_cell.length_a   1.000
_cell.length_b   1.000
_cell.length_c   1.000
_cell.angle_alpha   90.00
_cell.angle_beta   90.00
_cell.angle_gamma   90.00
#
_symmetry.space_group_name_H-M   'P 1'
#
loop_
_entity.id
_entity.type
_entity.pdbx_description
1 polymer ?
#
loop_
_entity_poly.entity_id
_entity_poly.type
_entity_poly.pdbx_seq_one_letter_code
_entity_poly.pdbx_strand_id
1 'polypeptide(L)'
;MLGENGVPSLRLRQILRTYCHQLDPLGVADLRASLAAGKYPWLHDELTAALTTSSPDGAWWLESVGAAAESSPAPARLGTAAAQRYLWHTLFPAESAPVR
;
A
#
# COMPACT_ATOMS: atom_id res chain seq x y z
N MET A 1 17.72 7.24 6.48
CA MET A 1 18.10 5.83 6.65
C MET A 1 17.20 5.03 5.73
N LEU A 2 17.72 4.67 4.56
CA LEU A 2 17.05 3.77 3.63
C LEU A 2 17.16 2.36 4.23
N GLY A 3 16.04 1.67 4.42
CA GLY A 3 16.04 0.29 4.90
C GLY A 3 16.83 -0.57 3.92
N GLU A 4 17.90 -1.18 4.40
CA GLU A 4 18.72 -2.08 3.60
C GLU A 4 17.89 -3.30 3.19
N ASN A 5 17.95 -3.66 1.90
CA ASN A 5 17.34 -4.85 1.27
C ASN A 5 15.82 -4.87 1.14
N GLY A 6 15.24 -4.32 0.05
CA GLY A 6 14.02 -4.81 -0.65
C GLY A 6 12.76 -5.11 0.18
N VAL A 7 12.76 -4.75 1.46
CA VAL A 7 11.85 -5.18 2.50
C VAL A 7 11.24 -3.90 3.04
N PRO A 8 9.90 -3.74 2.96
CA PRO A 8 9.23 -2.54 3.39
C PRO A 8 9.52 -2.26 4.87
N SER A 9 9.65 -0.98 5.21
CA SER A 9 9.88 -0.55 6.58
C SER A 9 8.78 -1.06 7.52
N LEU A 10 9.11 -1.27 8.81
CA LEU A 10 8.12 -1.70 9.79
C LEU A 10 6.97 -0.69 9.90
N ARG A 11 7.28 0.61 9.86
CA ARG A 11 6.28 1.68 9.92
C ARG A 11 5.33 1.66 8.73
N LEU A 12 5.82 1.41 7.51
CA LEU A 12 4.98 1.29 6.33
C LEU A 12 4.03 0.11 6.49
N ARG A 13 4.53 -1.05 6.90
CA ARG A 13 3.69 -2.23 7.13
C ARG A 13 2.63 -1.99 8.20
N GLN A 14 2.96 -1.28 9.28
CA GLN A 14 2.01 -0.92 10.32
C GLN A 14 0.91 0.02 9.82
N ILE A 15 1.25 1.03 9.00
CA ILE A 15 0.25 1.91 8.38
C ILE A 15 -0.66 1.12 7.44
N LEU A 16 -0.08 0.30 6.57
CA LEU A 16 -0.85 -0.55 5.65
C LEU A 16 -1.77 -1.52 6.41
N ARG A 17 -1.32 -2.09 7.53
CA ARG A 17 -2.16 -2.97 8.36
C ARG A 17 -3.28 -2.24 9.09
N THR A 18 -3.04 -1.00 9.47
CA THR A 18 -4.03 -0.20 10.21
C THR A 18 -5.12 0.31 9.28
N TYR A 19 -4.74 0.85 8.13
CA TYR A 19 -5.65 1.58 7.24
C TYR A 19 -6.05 0.81 6.00
N CYS A 20 -5.20 -0.10 5.53
CA CYS A 20 -5.41 -0.78 4.25
C CYS A 20 -5.79 -2.24 4.45
N HIS A 21 -6.22 -2.66 5.65
CA HIS A 21 -6.61 -4.05 5.89
C HIS A 21 -7.70 -4.48 4.91
N GLN A 22 -7.42 -5.55 4.16
CA GLN A 22 -8.22 -6.10 3.06
C GLN A 22 -8.66 -5.06 2.01
N LEU A 23 -7.92 -3.96 1.91
CA LEU A 23 -8.26 -2.77 1.13
C LEU A 23 -9.67 -2.23 1.45
N ASP A 24 -10.03 -2.23 2.72
CA ASP A 24 -11.25 -1.60 3.22
C ASP A 24 -11.32 -0.12 2.78
N PRO A 25 -12.40 0.30 2.11
CA PRO A 25 -12.50 1.64 1.54
C PRO A 25 -12.53 2.75 2.60
N LEU A 26 -13.05 2.49 3.82
CA LEU A 26 -13.08 3.49 4.88
C LEU A 26 -11.68 3.75 5.43
N GLY A 27 -10.92 2.70 5.70
CA GLY A 27 -9.55 2.83 6.18
C GLY A 27 -8.63 3.50 5.15
N VAL A 28 -8.76 3.14 3.86
CA VAL A 28 -7.97 3.77 2.79
C VAL A 28 -8.35 5.24 2.60
N ALA A 29 -9.65 5.59 2.73
CA ALA A 29 -10.09 6.97 2.68
C ALA A 29 -9.56 7.80 3.87
N ASP A 30 -9.51 7.22 5.07
CA ASP A 30 -8.91 7.88 6.24
C ASP A 30 -7.40 8.12 6.05
N LEU A 31 -6.68 7.14 5.53
CA LEU A 31 -5.26 7.31 5.22
C LEU A 31 -5.04 8.42 4.19
N ARG A 32 -5.86 8.48 3.15
CA ARG A 32 -5.80 9.56 2.15
C ARG A 32 -6.06 10.93 2.79
N ALA A 33 -7.06 11.05 3.66
CA ALA A 33 -7.34 12.29 4.38
C ALA A 33 -6.17 12.68 5.30
N SER A 34 -5.56 11.71 5.97
CA SER A 34 -4.36 11.92 6.79
C SER A 34 -3.16 12.42 5.97
N LEU A 35 -2.92 11.86 4.77
CA LEU A 35 -1.89 12.33 3.85
C LEU A 35 -2.16 13.76 3.37
N ALA A 36 -3.42 14.07 3.02
CA ALA A 36 -3.82 15.43 2.63
C ALA A 36 -3.63 16.45 3.77
N ALA A 37 -3.72 16.01 5.02
CA ALA A 37 -3.42 16.81 6.21
C ALA A 37 -1.92 16.90 6.52
N GLY A 38 -1.03 16.36 5.67
CA GLY A 38 0.42 16.39 5.85
C GLY A 38 0.95 15.36 6.85
N LYS A 39 0.13 14.40 7.30
CA LYS A 39 0.61 13.29 8.13
C LYS A 39 1.38 12.29 7.26
N TYR A 40 2.37 11.63 7.86
CA TYR A 40 3.19 10.61 7.21
C TYR A 40 3.89 11.08 5.91
N PRO A 41 4.67 12.18 5.95
CA PRO A 41 5.34 12.71 4.74
C PRO A 41 6.32 11.73 4.08
N TRP A 42 6.73 10.69 4.81
CA TRP A 42 7.60 9.61 4.34
C TRP A 42 6.86 8.48 3.61
N LEU A 43 5.52 8.43 3.67
CA LEU A 43 4.75 7.29 3.18
C LEU A 43 4.87 7.14 1.67
N HIS A 44 4.83 8.24 0.93
CA HIS A 44 4.94 8.23 -0.53
C HIS A 44 6.26 7.59 -0.99
N ASP A 45 7.39 8.06 -0.45
CA ASP A 45 8.72 7.57 -0.79
C ASP A 45 8.89 6.09 -0.40
N GLU A 46 8.47 5.72 0.81
CA GLU A 46 8.61 4.33 1.26
C GLU A 46 7.68 3.37 0.52
N LEU A 47 6.45 3.78 0.20
CA LEU A 47 5.55 2.96 -0.60
C LEU A 47 6.10 2.80 -2.01
N THR A 48 6.64 3.86 -2.61
CA THR A 48 7.30 3.81 -3.92
C THR A 48 8.46 2.82 -3.92
N ALA A 49 9.34 2.93 -2.93
CA ALA A 49 10.47 2.02 -2.77
C ALA A 49 10.01 0.57 -2.58
N ALA A 50 8.99 0.33 -1.76
CA ALA A 50 8.46 -1.02 -1.56
C ALA A 50 7.86 -1.62 -2.85
N LEU A 51 7.11 -0.84 -3.61
CA LEU A 51 6.48 -1.31 -4.85
C LEU A 51 7.51 -1.61 -5.97
N THR A 52 8.64 -0.90 -5.99
CA THR A 52 9.70 -1.10 -7.00
C THR A 52 10.72 -2.18 -6.61
N THR A 53 11.04 -2.32 -5.32
CA THR A 53 12.15 -3.17 -4.87
C THR A 53 11.73 -4.53 -4.33
N SER A 54 10.46 -4.72 -3.96
CA SER A 54 10.06 -5.93 -3.26
C SER A 54 9.97 -7.19 -4.13
N SER A 55 10.16 -8.33 -3.47
CA SER A 55 10.14 -9.67 -4.05
C SER A 55 8.82 -9.96 -4.79
N PRO A 56 8.85 -10.65 -5.96
CA PRO A 56 7.68 -10.89 -6.81
C PRO A 56 6.57 -11.70 -6.12
N ASP A 57 6.92 -12.47 -5.09
CA ASP A 57 5.99 -13.33 -4.35
C ASP A 57 4.93 -12.54 -3.56
N GLY A 58 5.19 -11.28 -3.22
CA GLY A 58 4.20 -10.42 -2.57
C GLY A 58 3.88 -10.79 -1.11
N ALA A 59 4.64 -11.70 -0.48
CA ALA A 59 4.43 -12.11 0.92
C ALA A 59 4.31 -10.92 1.89
N TRP A 60 5.18 -9.91 1.78
CA TRP A 60 5.11 -8.72 2.64
C TRP A 60 3.79 -7.97 2.49
N TRP A 61 3.22 -7.94 1.28
CA TRP A 61 1.98 -7.25 0.97
C TRP A 61 0.83 -7.97 1.66
N LEU A 62 0.77 -9.30 1.53
CA LEU A 62 -0.25 -10.12 2.19
C LEU A 62 -0.14 -10.03 3.72
N GLU A 63 1.06 -10.01 4.28
CA GLU A 63 1.26 -9.83 5.73
C GLU A 63 0.84 -8.45 6.24
N SER A 64 0.90 -7.42 5.38
CA SER A 64 0.59 -6.03 5.75
C SER A 64 -0.88 -5.71 5.51
N VAL A 65 -1.40 -6.03 4.33
CA VAL A 65 -2.75 -5.69 3.87
C VAL A 65 -3.73 -6.83 4.17
N GLY A 66 -3.28 -8.06 4.33
CA GLY A 66 -4.14 -9.24 4.45
C GLY A 66 -4.61 -9.76 3.09
N ALA A 67 -5.09 -11.00 3.07
CA ALA A 67 -5.78 -11.55 1.90
C ALA A 67 -7.11 -10.84 1.69
N ALA A 68 -7.44 -10.56 0.42
CA ALA A 68 -8.72 -9.94 0.06
C ALA A 68 -9.90 -10.80 0.52
N ALA A 69 -10.88 -10.19 1.18
CA ALA A 69 -12.16 -10.82 1.50
C ALA A 69 -13.09 -10.78 0.27
N GLU A 70 -14.21 -11.51 0.35
CA GLU A 70 -15.29 -11.40 -0.65
C GLU A 70 -15.84 -9.96 -0.75
N SER A 71 -15.86 -9.26 0.38
CA SER A 71 -16.28 -7.85 0.49
C SER A 71 -15.22 -6.85 0.01
N SER A 72 -14.00 -7.29 -0.31
CA SER A 72 -12.94 -6.41 -0.79
C SER A 72 -13.22 -5.89 -2.21
N PRO A 73 -12.71 -4.69 -2.55
CA PRO A 73 -12.90 -4.12 -3.88
C PRO A 73 -12.38 -5.08 -4.96
N ALA A 74 -13.04 -5.11 -6.13
CA ALA A 74 -12.71 -6.04 -7.21
C ALA A 74 -11.21 -6.07 -7.58
N PRO A 75 -10.48 -4.94 -7.65
CA PRO A 75 -9.04 -4.94 -7.92
C PRO A 75 -8.21 -5.69 -6.86
N ALA A 76 -8.63 -5.67 -5.59
CA ALA A 76 -7.96 -6.41 -4.52
C ALA A 76 -8.05 -7.92 -4.72
N ARG A 77 -9.16 -8.39 -5.31
CA ARG A 77 -9.42 -9.81 -5.59
C ARG A 77 -8.72 -10.32 -6.85
N LEU A 78 -8.24 -9.43 -7.72
CA LEU A 78 -7.53 -9.76 -8.96
C LEU A 78 -6.04 -10.08 -8.74
N GLY A 79 -5.53 -9.93 -7.52
CA GLY A 79 -4.16 -10.28 -7.13
C GLY A 79 -3.32 -9.08 -6.69
N THR A 80 -2.13 -9.37 -6.15
CA THR A 80 -1.26 -8.39 -5.48
C THR A 80 -0.94 -7.17 -6.33
N ALA A 81 -0.58 -7.35 -7.61
CA ALA A 81 -0.23 -6.21 -8.46
C ALA A 81 -1.41 -5.28 -8.76
N ALA A 82 -2.62 -5.83 -8.92
CA ALA A 82 -3.84 -5.02 -9.12
C ALA A 82 -4.23 -4.30 -7.81
N ALA A 83 -4.11 -4.98 -6.68
CA ALA A 83 -4.34 -4.43 -5.34
C ALA A 83 -3.38 -3.25 -5.04
N GLN A 84 -2.10 -3.40 -5.39
CA GLN A 84 -1.08 -2.36 -5.22
C GLN A 84 -1.36 -1.12 -6.08
N ARG A 85 -1.69 -1.31 -7.36
CA ARG A 85 -2.08 -0.20 -8.26
C ARG A 85 -3.34 0.51 -7.79
N TYR A 86 -4.34 -0.25 -7.33
CA TYR A 86 -5.56 0.30 -6.77
C TYR A 86 -5.26 1.19 -5.56
N LEU A 87 -4.47 0.68 -4.60
CA LEU A 87 -4.09 1.46 -3.42
C LEU A 87 -3.35 2.74 -3.82
N TRP A 88 -2.37 2.63 -4.71
CA TRP A 88 -1.60 3.78 -5.18
C TRP A 88 -2.49 4.87 -5.76
N HIS A 89 -3.35 4.53 -6.73
CA HIS A 89 -4.24 5.50 -7.36
C HIS A 89 -5.29 6.07 -6.39
N THR A 90 -5.61 5.34 -5.33
CA THR A 90 -6.53 5.85 -4.31
C THR A 90 -5.85 6.89 -3.43
N LEU A 91 -4.61 6.64 -3.00
CA LEU A 91 -3.84 7.56 -2.16
C LEU A 91 -3.29 8.76 -2.94
N PHE A 92 -2.86 8.53 -4.17
CA PHE A 92 -2.15 9.48 -5.04
C PHE A 92 -2.83 9.57 -6.42
N PRO A 93 -4.05 10.15 -6.50
CA PRO A 93 -4.87 10.10 -7.72
C PRO A 93 -4.29 10.87 -8.90
N ALA A 94 -3.37 11.80 -8.67
CA ALA A 94 -2.69 12.55 -9.72
C ALA A 94 -1.44 11.84 -10.25
N GLU A 95 -1.07 10.69 -9.69
CA GLU A 95 0.20 10.03 -9.94
C GLU A 95 0.00 8.65 -10.59
N SER A 96 0.89 8.32 -11.52
CA SER A 96 0.99 6.97 -12.07
C SER A 96 1.63 6.05 -11.04
N ALA A 97 1.10 4.83 -10.91
CA ALA A 97 1.68 3.84 -10.02
C ALA A 97 3.13 3.52 -10.44
N PRO A 98 4.06 3.40 -9.48
CA PRO A 98 5.42 3.02 -9.78
C PRO A 98 5.42 1.63 -10.45
N VAL A 99 6.18 1.53 -11.54
CA VAL A 99 6.40 0.28 -12.25
C VAL A 99 7.69 -0.35 -11.75
N ARG A 100 7.66 -1.66 -11.59
CA ARG A 100 8.84 -2.48 -11.29
C ARG A 100 9.60 -2.81 -12.57
#